data_AF-A0A1H3VGE7-F1
#
_entry.id   AF-A0A1H3VGE7-F1
#
_cell.length_a   1.000
_cell.length_b   1.000
_cell.length_c   1.000
_cell.angle_alpha   90.00
_cell.angle_beta   90.00
_cell.angle_gamma   90.00
#
_symmetry.space_group_name_H-M   'P 1'
#
loop_
_entity.id
_entity.type
_entity.pdbx_description
1 polymer ?
#
loop_
_entity_poly.entity_id
_entity_poly.type
_entity_poly.pdbx_seq_one_letter_code
_entity_poly.pdbx_strand_id
1 'polypeptide(L)'
;MGYSNSNIVLFQTISRYWDDVLTRGEAAWFIKYCGVHIIVFVPIGIGAYLVFRKIGRFVPIAVSAAYIVVVELLQYVTLTGFFDVDDIFLDLLGAVIGIVAGVFISKKSQTAL
;
A
#
# COMPACT_ATOMS: atom_id res chain seq x y z
N MET A 1 -21.36 -4.09 22.22
CA MET A 1 -21.16 -2.86 21.42
C MET A 1 -20.54 -3.31 20.12
N GLY A 2 -21.29 -3.20 19.01
CA GLY A 2 -20.88 -3.76 17.72
C GLY A 2 -19.71 -2.98 17.15
N TYR A 3 -18.52 -3.56 17.16
CA TYR A 3 -17.41 -3.10 16.33
C TYR A 3 -17.77 -3.46 14.90
N SER A 4 -18.22 -2.48 14.11
CA SER A 4 -18.25 -2.62 12.67
C SER A 4 -16.83 -2.97 12.22
N ASN A 5 -16.62 -4.15 11.63
CA ASN A 5 -15.30 -4.63 11.16
C ASN A 5 -14.79 -3.89 9.90
N SER A 6 -15.12 -2.61 9.77
CA SER A 6 -14.75 -1.78 8.62
C SER A 6 -14.60 -0.32 9.02
N ASN A 7 -13.48 0.28 8.63
CA ASN A 7 -13.28 1.71 8.53
C ASN A 7 -13.39 2.12 7.06
N ILE A 8 -14.50 2.75 6.71
CA ILE A 8 -14.72 3.33 5.40
C ILE A 8 -14.31 4.82 5.33
N VAL A 9 -13.89 5.40 6.46
CA VAL A 9 -13.51 6.80 6.58
C VAL A 9 -12.00 6.92 6.44
N LEU A 10 -11.60 7.52 5.33
CA LEU A 10 -10.20 7.78 5.02
C LEU A 10 -9.56 8.69 6.09
N PHE A 11 -8.37 8.30 6.53
CA PHE A 11 -7.55 8.83 7.61
C PHE A 11 -8.04 8.58 9.05
N GLN A 12 -9.13 7.84 9.27
CA GLN A 12 -9.60 7.63 10.65
C GLN A 12 -8.62 6.82 11.49
N THR A 13 -8.00 5.78 10.94
CA THR A 13 -7.05 4.92 11.65
C THR A 13 -5.70 5.60 11.78
N ILE A 14 -5.24 6.28 10.73
CA ILE A 14 -4.03 7.12 10.74
C ILE A 14 -4.14 8.21 11.81
N SER A 15 -5.27 8.91 11.91
CA SER A 15 -5.49 9.92 12.95
C SER A 15 -5.48 9.33 14.36
N ARG A 16 -6.03 8.13 14.58
CA ARG A 16 -5.95 7.45 15.89
C ARG A 16 -4.51 7.15 16.29
N TYR A 17 -3.74 6.57 15.38
CA TYR A 17 -2.32 6.33 15.65
C TYR A 17 -1.55 7.63 15.86
N TRP A 18 -1.88 8.69 15.12
CA TRP A 18 -1.30 10.01 15.31
C TRP A 18 -1.61 10.61 16.68
N ASP A 19 -2.85 10.48 17.15
CA ASP A 19 -3.24 10.91 18.50
C ASP A 19 -2.51 10.11 19.58
N ASP A 20 -2.30 8.81 19.39
CA ASP A 20 -1.48 8.00 20.29
C ASP A 20 0.00 8.45 20.29
N VAL A 21 0.53 8.91 19.15
CA VAL A 21 1.86 9.55 19.12
C VAL A 21 1.88 10.81 19.98
N LEU A 22 0.89 11.68 19.83
CA LEU A 22 0.84 12.96 20.55
C LEU A 22 0.57 12.80 22.04
N THR A 23 -0.27 11.85 22.43
CA THR A 23 -0.74 11.69 23.81
C THR A 23 0.12 10.71 24.61
N ARG A 24 0.66 9.66 23.97
CA ARG A 24 1.41 8.58 24.63
C ARG A 24 2.89 8.54 24.24
N GLY A 25 3.31 9.33 23.24
CA GLY A 25 4.68 9.29 22.73
C GLY A 25 4.99 8.00 21.93
N GLU A 26 3.97 7.25 21.52
CA GLU A 26 4.11 5.92 20.92
C GLU A 26 4.36 5.95 19.39
N ALA A 27 5.26 6.84 18.94
CA ALA A 27 5.61 7.01 17.53
C ALA A 27 6.04 5.71 16.83
N ALA A 28 6.66 4.78 17.58
CA ALA A 28 7.10 3.50 17.06
C ALA A 28 5.96 2.65 16.47
N TRP A 29 4.77 2.68 17.08
CA TRP A 29 3.62 1.91 16.60
C TRP A 29 3.05 2.49 15.31
N PHE A 30 2.96 3.82 15.21
CA PHE A 30 2.55 4.49 13.98
C PHE A 30 3.51 4.20 12.82
N ILE A 31 4.82 4.30 13.06
CA ILE A 31 5.84 4.00 12.03
C ILE A 31 5.77 2.54 11.62
N LYS A 32 5.60 1.63 12.58
CA LYS A 32 5.48 0.19 12.30
C LYS A 32 4.24 -0.12 11.46
N TYR A 33 3.09 0.49 11.80
CA TYR A 33 1.85 0.36 11.04
C TYR A 33 2.05 0.83 9.60
N CYS A 34 2.36 2.12 9.39
CA CYS A 34 2.57 2.68 8.05
C CYS A 34 3.66 1.94 7.26
N GLY A 35 4.75 1.58 7.92
CA GLY A 35 5.91 0.93 7.31
C GLY A 35 5.59 -0.46 6.77
N VAL A 36 4.86 -1.29 7.51
CA VAL A 36 4.53 -2.65 7.07
C VAL A 36 3.69 -2.63 5.79
N HIS A 37 2.64 -1.81 5.74
CA HIS A 37 1.78 -1.66 4.55
C HIS A 37 2.58 -1.17 3.33
N ILE A 38 3.38 -0.12 3.51
CA ILE A 38 4.21 0.41 2.41
C ILE A 38 5.24 -0.62 1.93
N ILE A 39 6.03 -1.22 2.83
CA ILE A 39 7.18 -2.07 2.48
C ILE A 39 6.74 -3.34 1.75
N VAL A 40 5.60 -3.94 2.15
CA VAL A 40 5.08 -5.17 1.53
C VAL A 40 4.68 -4.93 0.06
N PHE A 41 4.17 -3.74 -0.27
CA PHE A 41 3.72 -3.43 -1.63
C PHE A 41 4.78 -2.87 -2.57
N VAL A 42 5.95 -2.47 -2.05
CA VAL A 42 7.11 -2.07 -2.90
C VAL A 42 7.51 -3.16 -3.92
N PRO A 43 7.80 -4.42 -3.54
CA PRO A 43 8.19 -5.44 -4.51
C PRO A 43 7.07 -5.74 -5.52
N ILE A 44 5.81 -5.67 -5.09
CA ILE A 44 4.64 -5.83 -5.97
C ILE A 44 4.60 -4.72 -7.01
N GLY A 45 4.82 -3.46 -6.60
CA GLY A 45 4.91 -2.32 -7.52
C GLY A 45 6.05 -2.44 -8.53
N ILE A 46 7.23 -2.92 -8.10
CA ILE A 46 8.35 -3.20 -9.01
C ILE A 46 7.95 -4.27 -10.04
N GLY A 47 7.37 -5.38 -9.58
CA GLY A 47 6.90 -6.47 -10.43
C GLY A 47 5.85 -6.01 -11.44
N ALA A 48 4.84 -5.26 -10.98
CA ALA A 48 3.80 -4.68 -11.82
C ALA A 48 4.38 -3.78 -12.90
N TYR A 49 5.35 -2.92 -12.56
CA TYR A 49 6.04 -2.12 -13.58
C TYR A 49 6.79 -2.99 -14.58
N LEU A 50 7.60 -3.95 -14.12
CA LEU A 50 8.43 -4.76 -15.02
C LEU A 50 7.60 -5.60 -16.00
N VAL A 51 6.45 -6.11 -15.57
CA VAL A 51 5.52 -6.90 -16.38
C VAL A 51 4.73 -6.01 -17.34
N PHE A 52 4.13 -4.93 -16.84
CA PHE A 52 3.16 -4.13 -17.61
C PHE A 52 3.77 -2.88 -18.29
N ARG A 53 5.07 -2.57 -18.11
CA ARG A 53 5.73 -1.40 -18.73
C ARG A 53 5.60 -1.31 -20.25
N LYS A 54 5.44 -2.44 -20.94
CA LYS A 54 5.29 -2.49 -22.41
C LYS A 54 3.85 -2.27 -22.88
N ILE A 55 2.88 -2.40 -21.99
CA ILE A 55 1.44 -2.29 -22.32
C ILE A 55 0.99 -0.83 -22.19
N GLY A 56 1.48 -0.11 -21.18
CA GLY A 56 1.24 1.33 -21.07
C GLY A 56 1.69 1.92 -19.73
N ARG A 57 1.98 3.23 -19.71
CA ARG A 57 2.52 3.92 -18.53
C ARG A 57 1.63 3.89 -17.28
N PHE A 58 0.31 3.81 -17.45
CA PHE A 58 -0.65 3.80 -16.35
C PHE A 58 -1.15 2.39 -15.97
N VAL A 59 -0.84 1.38 -16.80
CA VAL A 59 -1.31 0.00 -16.59
C VAL A 59 -0.73 -0.61 -15.30
N PRO A 60 0.58 -0.45 -14.98
CA PRO A 60 1.12 -0.91 -13.70
C PRO A 60 0.37 -0.34 -12.49
N ILE A 61 -0.01 0.94 -12.54
CA ILE A 61 -0.71 1.61 -11.44
C ILE A 61 -2.13 1.04 -11.30
N ALA A 62 -2.87 0.92 -12.40
CA ALA A 62 -4.23 0.40 -12.41
C ALA A 62 -4.28 -1.06 -11.93
N VAL A 63 -3.33 -1.90 -12.36
CA VAL A 63 -3.23 -3.30 -11.93
C VAL A 63 -2.90 -3.40 -10.44
N SER A 64 -1.93 -2.62 -9.96
CA SER A 64 -1.61 -2.59 -8.53
C SER A 64 -2.78 -2.12 -7.69
N ALA A 65 -3.49 -1.06 -8.11
CA ALA A 65 -4.66 -0.56 -7.40
C ALA A 65 -5.79 -1.60 -7.34
N ALA A 66 -6.08 -2.28 -8.45
CA ALA A 66 -7.07 -3.36 -8.48
C ALA A 66 -6.65 -4.53 -7.58
N TYR A 67 -5.37 -4.90 -7.59
CA TYR A 67 -4.83 -5.95 -6.74
C TYR A 67 -4.97 -5.61 -5.25
N ILE A 68 -4.62 -4.38 -4.84
CA ILE A 68 -4.78 -3.91 -3.45
C ILE A 68 -6.23 -4.01 -2.99
N VAL A 69 -7.18 -3.51 -3.80
CA VAL A 69 -8.60 -3.59 -3.47
C VAL A 69 -9.06 -5.04 -3.33
N VAL A 70 -8.59 -5.94 -4.19
CA VAL A 70 -8.90 -7.37 -4.08
C VAL A 70 -8.33 -7.97 -2.80
N VAL A 71 -7.09 -7.63 -2.42
CA VAL A 71 -6.45 -8.11 -1.20
C VAL A 71 -7.22 -7.65 0.04
N GLU A 72 -7.58 -6.38 0.12
CA GLU A 72 -8.36 -5.79 1.22
C GLU A 72 -9.78 -6.38 1.31
N LEU A 73 -10.43 -6.59 0.17
CA LEU A 73 -11.71 -7.28 0.12
C LEU A 73 -11.60 -8.73 0.58
N LEU A 74 -10.53 -9.44 0.20
CA LEU A 74 -10.29 -10.80 0.66
C LEU A 74 -10.05 -10.83 2.16
N GLN A 75 -9.22 -9.94 2.72
CA GLN A 75 -8.97 -9.84 4.16
C GLN A 75 -10.25 -9.57 4.96
N TYR A 76 -11.14 -8.74 4.43
CA TYR A 76 -12.47 -8.49 4.99
C TYR A 76 -13.35 -9.75 4.97
N VAL A 77 -13.45 -10.43 3.83
CA VAL A 77 -14.29 -11.63 3.66
C VAL A 77 -13.77 -12.82 4.47
N THR A 78 -12.45 -13.00 4.53
CA THR A 78 -11.82 -14.08 5.31
C THR A 78 -11.75 -13.76 6.80
N LEU A 79 -12.30 -12.63 7.25
CA LEU A 79 -12.30 -12.14 8.64
C LEU A 79 -10.89 -12.13 9.26
N THR A 80 -9.86 -12.08 8.42
CA THR A 80 -8.45 -12.12 8.84
C THR A 80 -7.94 -10.71 9.13
N GLY A 81 -8.69 -9.69 8.72
CA GLY A 81 -8.40 -8.28 8.94
C GLY A 81 -9.65 -7.41 9.07
N PHE A 82 -9.39 -6.15 9.37
CA PHE A 82 -10.37 -5.07 9.40
C PHE A 82 -10.30 -4.36 8.04
N PHE A 83 -11.43 -4.14 7.36
CA PHE A 83 -11.40 -3.41 6.09
C PHE A 83 -11.07 -1.95 6.37
N ASP A 84 -9.84 -1.53 6.10
CA ASP A 84 -9.39 -0.17 6.36
C ASP A 84 -9.04 0.56 5.07
N VAL A 85 -9.76 1.65 4.80
CA VAL A 85 -9.45 2.49 3.64
C VAL A 85 -8.07 3.16 3.78
N ASP A 86 -7.56 3.28 5.01
CA ASP A 86 -6.21 3.80 5.28
C ASP A 86 -5.13 2.83 4.79
N ASP A 87 -5.39 1.52 4.88
CA ASP A 87 -4.49 0.46 4.40
C ASP A 87 -4.41 0.50 2.87
N ILE A 88 -5.55 0.66 2.18
CA ILE A 88 -5.59 0.86 0.71
C ILE A 88 -4.69 2.04 0.29
N PHE A 89 -4.72 3.13 1.04
CA PHE A 89 -3.90 4.31 0.75
C PHE A 89 -2.41 4.03 0.95
N LEU A 90 -2.03 3.40 2.07
CA LEU A 90 -0.64 3.06 2.39
C LEU A 90 -0.06 2.03 1.41
N ASP A 91 -0.84 1.02 1.05
CA ASP A 91 -0.47 -0.01 0.09
C ASP A 91 -0.28 0.58 -1.32
N LEU A 92 -1.15 1.52 -1.71
CA LEU A 92 -1.02 2.22 -2.98
C LEU A 92 0.25 3.09 -3.01
N LEU A 93 0.60 3.75 -1.91
CA LEU A 93 1.88 4.47 -1.78
C LEU A 93 3.06 3.51 -1.95
N GLY A 94 3.03 2.35 -1.29
CA GLY A 94 4.05 1.30 -1.45
C GLY A 94 4.19 0.84 -2.91
N ALA A 95 3.07 0.58 -3.57
CA ALA A 95 3.05 0.18 -4.97
C ALA A 95 3.62 1.27 -5.90
N VAL A 96 3.29 2.54 -5.67
CA VAL A 96 3.84 3.66 -6.46
C VAL A 96 5.35 3.79 -6.26
N ILE A 97 5.83 3.70 -5.02
CA ILE A 97 7.28 3.68 -4.72
C ILE A 97 7.96 2.54 -5.48
N GLY A 98 7.36 1.35 -5.45
CA GLY A 98 7.83 0.18 -6.20
C GLY A 98 7.88 0.41 -7.71
N ILE A 99 6.83 0.99 -8.30
CA ILE A 99 6.78 1.32 -9.73
C ILE A 99 7.91 2.29 -10.10
N VAL A 100 8.11 3.34 -9.30
CA VAL A 100 9.17 4.33 -9.50
C VAL A 100 10.55 3.65 -9.43
N ALA A 101 10.79 2.81 -8.42
CA ALA A 101 12.01 2.01 -8.33
C ALA A 101 12.20 1.10 -9.56
N GLY A 102 11.14 0.44 -10.03
CA GLY A 102 11.14 -0.36 -11.25
C GLY A 102 11.56 0.43 -12.49
N VAL A 103 11.10 1.69 -12.62
CA VAL A 103 11.51 2.60 -13.70
C VAL A 103 13.02 2.82 -13.66
N PHE A 104 13.58 3.16 -12.50
CA PHE A 104 15.02 3.37 -12.35
C PHE A 104 15.84 2.12 -12.67
N ILE A 105 15.40 0.95 -12.21
CA ILE A 105 16.03 -0.35 -12.52
C ILE A 105 16.04 -0.60 -14.02
N SER A 106 14.92 -0.35 -14.70
CA SER A 106 14.80 -0.59 -16.14
C SER A 106 15.66 0.32 -17.01
N LYS A 107 15.86 1.59 -16.60
CA LYS A 107 16.74 2.53 -17.30
C LYS A 107 18.20 2.07 -17.24
N LYS A 108 18.66 1.65 -16.04
CA LYS A 108 20.02 1.15 -15.85
C LYS A 108 20.32 -0.09 -16.69
N SER A 109 19.32 -0.96 -16.90
CA SER A 109 19.47 -2.17 -17.73
C SER A 109 19.58 -1.90 -19.23
N GLN A 110 19.12 -0.75 -19.74
CA GLN A 110 19.23 -0.39 -21.16
C GLN A 110 20.52 0.35 -21.50
N THR A 111 21.19 0.94 -20.50
CA THR A 111 22.46 1.66 -20.68
C THR A 111 23.69 0.74 -20.63
N ALA A 112 23.49 -0.55 -20.34
CA ALA A 112 24.56 -1.55 -20.22
C ALA A 112 24.67 -2.50 -21.44
N LEU A 113 23.94 -2.22 -22.52
CA LEU A 113 24.00 -2.89 -23.83
C LEU A 113 24.41 -1.85 -24.88
#